data_AF-A0A2N8HCH6-F1
#
_entry.id   AF-A0A2N8HCH6-F1
#
_cell.length_a   1.000
_cell.length_b   1.000
_cell.length_c   1.000
_cell.angle_alpha   90.00
_cell.angle_beta   90.00
_cell.angle_gamma   90.00
#
_symmetry.space_group_name_H-M   'P 1'
#
loop_
_entity.id
_entity.type
_entity.pdbx_description
1 polymer ?
#
loop_
_entity_poly.entity_id
_entity_poly.type
_entity_poly.pdbx_seq_one_letter_code
_entity_poly.pdbx_strand_id
1 'polypeptide(L)'
;MNKELQFYFPKPGQWGEFMLTAIFPDESGFIQNQRYRAHDLPAEQLEAFSGVVETITVLSDEWKAIQAWARLVPVAALSSMEHGTEAVETIEEVVLTVEAVNPHGARKLFTSADYPEFTISGAAAVAFFRQFTDSPFISA
;
A
#
# COMPACT_ATOMS: atom_id res chain seq x y z
N MET A 1 -5.51 7.60 14.58
CA MET A 1 -5.74 8.48 13.41
C MET A 1 -5.28 7.72 12.18
N ASN A 2 -6.07 7.68 11.10
CA ASN A 2 -5.79 6.77 9.99
C ASN A 2 -4.78 7.41 9.02
N LYS A 3 -3.65 6.73 8.83
CA LYS A 3 -2.64 7.04 7.82
C LYS A 3 -3.02 6.29 6.54
N GLU A 4 -2.69 6.84 5.37
CA GLU A 4 -3.03 6.23 4.09
C GLU A 4 -1.99 6.60 3.02
N LEU A 5 -1.64 5.64 2.17
CA LEU A 5 -0.93 5.91 0.92
C LEU A 5 -1.89 5.74 -0.24
N GLN A 6 -1.89 6.70 -1.16
CA GLN A 6 -2.69 6.68 -2.37
C GLN A 6 -1.78 6.62 -3.59
N PHE A 7 -1.99 5.64 -4.45
CA PHE A 7 -1.30 5.49 -5.71
C PHE A 7 -2.25 5.81 -6.85
N TYR A 8 -1.82 6.64 -7.78
CA TYR A 8 -2.54 6.92 -9.02
C TYR A 8 -1.70 6.50 -10.22
N PHE A 9 -2.33 5.72 -11.10
CA PHE A 9 -1.73 5.18 -12.31
C PHE A 9 -2.33 5.89 -13.53
N PRO A 10 -1.69 6.95 -14.06
CA PRO A 10 -2.22 7.72 -15.20
C PRO A 10 -2.40 6.88 -16.45
N LYS A 11 -1.62 5.81 -16.59
CA LYS A 11 -1.68 4.87 -17.71
C LYS A 11 -1.89 3.46 -17.13
N PRO A 12 -3.14 2.96 -17.06
CA PRO A 12 -3.42 1.65 -16.50
C PRO A 12 -2.58 0.56 -17.18
N GLY A 13 -1.90 -0.28 -16.38
CA GLY A 13 -0.98 -1.31 -16.86
C GLY A 13 0.44 -0.83 -17.18
N GLN A 14 0.75 0.47 -17.09
CA GLN A 14 2.10 1.01 -17.18
C GLN A 14 2.58 1.49 -15.81
N TRP A 15 3.13 0.56 -15.03
CA TRP A 15 3.43 0.75 -13.60
C TRP A 15 4.63 1.65 -13.29
N GLY A 16 5.50 1.90 -14.29
CA GLY A 16 6.65 2.79 -14.14
C GLY A 16 6.28 4.28 -14.06
N GLU A 17 5.04 4.65 -14.41
CA GLU A 17 4.51 6.00 -14.26
C GLU A 17 3.41 5.99 -13.20
N PHE A 18 3.69 6.54 -12.02
CA PHE A 18 2.69 6.69 -10.97
C PHE A 18 2.92 7.96 -10.13
N MET A 19 1.87 8.33 -9.41
CA MET A 19 1.90 9.36 -8.36
C MET A 19 1.57 8.71 -7.03
N LEU A 20 2.43 8.92 -6.03
CA LEU A 20 2.18 8.54 -4.65
C LEU A 20 1.77 9.78 -3.85
N THR A 21 0.69 9.68 -3.10
CA THR A 21 0.26 10.68 -2.13
C THR A 21 0.20 10.04 -0.74
N ALA A 22 1.00 10.55 0.19
CA ALA A 22 0.97 10.16 1.58
C ALA A 22 0.05 11.09 2.38
N ILE A 23 -0.84 10.51 3.17
CA ILE A 23 -1.79 11.21 4.04
C ILE A 23 -1.57 10.75 5.47
N PHE A 24 -1.20 11.68 6.35
CA PHE A 24 -0.89 11.39 7.75
C PHE A 24 -1.05 12.64 8.62
N PRO A 25 -1.35 12.52 9.91
CA PRO A 25 -1.34 13.65 10.84
C PRO A 25 0.09 14.05 11.21
N ASP A 26 0.35 15.34 11.37
CA ASP A 26 1.54 15.85 12.06
C ASP A 26 1.45 15.72 13.59
N GLU A 27 2.49 16.16 14.30
CA GLU A 27 2.58 16.12 15.76
C GLU A 27 1.48 16.93 16.47
N SER A 28 0.93 17.95 15.79
CA SER A 28 -0.18 18.76 16.28
C SER A 28 -1.55 18.18 15.90
N GLY A 29 -1.57 17.07 15.17
CA GLY A 29 -2.78 16.38 14.71
C GLY A 29 -3.38 16.93 13.42
N PHE A 30 -2.75 17.88 12.74
CA PHE A 30 -3.22 18.37 11.44
C PHE A 30 -2.88 17.38 10.33
N ILE A 31 -3.83 17.12 9.43
CA ILE A 31 -3.62 16.20 8.31
C ILE A 31 -2.70 16.86 7.28
N GLN A 32 -1.57 16.20 7.04
CA GLN A 32 -0.61 16.53 6.01
C GLN A 32 -0.87 15.70 4.75
N ASN A 33 -0.52 16.28 3.60
CA ASN A 33 -0.57 15.64 2.29
C ASN A 33 0.76 15.86 1.58
N GLN A 34 1.51 14.79 1.33
CA GLN A 34 2.77 14.85 0.60
C GLN A 34 2.69 14.04 -0.67
N ARG A 35 3.18 14.60 -1.77
CA ARG A 35 3.05 14.00 -3.10
C ARG A 35 4.41 13.77 -3.73
N TYR A 36 4.57 12.58 -4.30
CA TYR A 36 5.80 12.09 -4.90
C TYR A 36 5.50 11.58 -6.31
N ARG A 37 6.37 11.89 -7.28
CA ARG A 37 6.36 11.22 -8.59
C ARG A 37 7.28 10.00 -8.52
N ALA A 38 7.01 8.99 -9.34
CA ALA A 38 7.87 7.81 -9.45
C ALA A 38 9.36 8.16 -9.57
N HIS A 39 9.71 9.14 -10.41
CA HIS A 39 11.12 9.53 -10.63
C HIS A 39 11.77 10.32 -9.47
N ASP A 40 10.99 10.77 -8.49
CA ASP A 40 11.49 11.50 -7.32
C ASP A 40 11.87 10.53 -6.20
N LEU A 41 11.47 9.25 -6.32
CA LEU A 41 11.70 8.24 -5.30
C LEU A 41 13.09 7.60 -5.45
N PRO A 42 13.81 7.39 -4.34
CA PRO A 42 15.06 6.61 -4.34
C PRO A 42 14.85 5.19 -4.87
N ALA A 43 15.91 4.58 -5.40
CA ALA A 43 15.87 3.23 -5.97
C ALA A 43 15.33 2.17 -4.99
N GLU A 44 15.72 2.25 -3.72
CA GLU A 44 15.22 1.38 -2.64
C GLU A 44 13.69 1.48 -2.47
N GLN A 45 13.13 2.69 -2.58
CA GLN A 45 11.69 2.91 -2.48
C GLN A 45 10.96 2.41 -3.73
N LEU A 46 11.58 2.50 -4.90
CA LEU A 46 11.03 1.91 -6.13
C LEU A 46 11.03 0.38 -6.09
N GLU A 47 12.05 -0.23 -5.49
CA GLU A 47 12.11 -1.68 -5.27
C GLU A 47 10.99 -2.13 -4.31
N ALA A 48 10.85 -1.46 -3.17
CA ALA A 48 9.77 -1.75 -2.22
C ALA A 48 8.37 -1.52 -2.83
N PHE A 49 8.21 -0.49 -3.68
CA PHE A 49 6.98 -0.28 -4.43
C PHE A 49 6.70 -1.39 -5.45
N SER A 50 7.73 -2.02 -6.02
CA SER A 50 7.56 -3.10 -7.00
C SER A 50 6.80 -4.29 -6.38
N GLY A 51 7.00 -4.58 -5.09
CA GLY A 51 6.20 -5.60 -4.39
C GLY A 51 4.71 -5.23 -4.31
N VAL A 52 4.37 -3.96 -4.12
CA VAL A 52 2.97 -3.47 -4.16
C VAL A 52 2.39 -3.62 -5.57
N VAL A 53 3.18 -3.36 -6.60
CA VAL A 53 2.78 -3.54 -8.01
C VAL A 53 2.51 -5.01 -8.31
N GLU A 54 3.37 -5.93 -7.87
CA GLU A 54 3.16 -7.38 -8.04
C GLU A 54 1.80 -7.82 -7.48
N THR A 55 1.45 -7.35 -6.27
CA THR A 55 0.13 -7.61 -5.69
C THR A 55 -1.01 -7.08 -6.56
N ILE A 56 -0.90 -5.86 -7.08
CA ILE A 56 -1.94 -5.25 -7.93
C ILE A 56 -2.07 -5.98 -9.28
N THR A 57 -0.98 -6.55 -9.80
CA THR A 57 -1.00 -7.29 -11.07
C THR A 57 -1.72 -8.62 -11.01
N VAL A 58 -2.11 -9.10 -9.82
CA VAL A 58 -2.93 -10.32 -9.67
C VAL A 58 -4.36 -10.15 -10.20
N LEU A 59 -4.80 -8.89 -10.40
CA LEU A 59 -6.06 -8.60 -11.09
C LEU A 59 -6.08 -9.32 -12.45
N SER A 60 -7.25 -9.87 -12.83
CA SER A 60 -7.38 -10.57 -14.11
C SER A 60 -6.90 -9.72 -15.28
N ASP A 61 -6.50 -10.36 -16.38
CA ASP A 61 -5.94 -9.68 -17.55
C ASP A 61 -6.80 -8.51 -18.07
N GLU A 62 -8.11 -8.58 -17.83
CA GLU A 62 -9.12 -7.60 -18.22
C GLU A 62 -9.19 -6.36 -17.31
N TRP A 63 -8.65 -6.37 -16.09
CA TRP A 63 -8.73 -5.24 -15.16
C TRP A 63 -7.35 -4.64 -14.92
N LYS A 64 -7.23 -3.32 -15.08
CA LYS A 64 -6.00 -2.57 -14.80
C LYS A 64 -6.27 -1.50 -13.76
N ALA A 65 -5.45 -1.47 -12.70
CA ALA A 65 -5.61 -0.47 -11.65
C ALA A 65 -5.39 0.95 -12.18
N ILE A 66 -6.25 1.86 -11.72
CA ILE A 66 -6.14 3.31 -11.95
C ILE A 66 -5.86 4.04 -10.65
N GLN A 67 -6.35 3.52 -9.52
CA GLN A 67 -6.08 4.06 -8.20
C GLN A 67 -5.97 2.92 -7.17
N ALA A 68 -5.06 3.05 -6.22
CA ALA A 68 -4.97 2.14 -5.09
C ALA A 68 -4.79 2.93 -3.79
N TRP A 69 -5.39 2.42 -2.71
CA TRP A 69 -5.25 2.95 -1.36
C TRP A 69 -4.69 1.86 -0.47
N ALA A 70 -3.60 2.16 0.23
CA ALA A 70 -2.99 1.28 1.21
C ALA A 70 -3.22 1.82 2.62
N ARG A 71 -3.52 0.93 3.57
CA ARG A 71 -3.71 1.27 5.00
C ARG A 71 -3.04 0.21 5.87
N LEU A 72 -2.44 0.63 6.99
CA LEU A 72 -2.00 -0.31 8.02
C LEU A 72 -3.17 -0.76 8.87
N VAL A 73 -3.30 -2.07 9.05
CA VAL A 73 -4.33 -2.70 9.89
C VAL A 73 -3.64 -3.63 10.89
N PRO A 74 -3.95 -3.51 12.20
CA PRO A 74 -3.47 -4.46 13.21
C PRO A 74 -4.21 -5.79 13.06
N VAL A 75 -3.46 -6.89 13.04
CA VAL A 75 -3.97 -8.25 12.89
C VAL A 75 -3.41 -9.12 14.01
N ALA A 76 -4.26 -9.99 14.57
CA ALA A 76 -3.84 -10.97 15.57
C ALA A 76 -3.16 -12.15 14.86
N ALA A 77 -1.89 -12.39 15.16
CA ALA A 77 -1.13 -13.54 14.68
C ALA A 77 -0.82 -14.48 15.84
N LEU A 78 -0.89 -15.79 15.59
CA LEU A 78 -0.46 -16.81 16.53
C LEU A 78 1.04 -17.03 16.37
N SER A 79 1.80 -16.81 17.45
CA SER A 79 3.21 -17.19 17.52
C SER A 79 3.36 -18.45 18.39
N SER A 80 4.02 -19.47 17.85
CA SER A 80 4.37 -20.67 18.61
C SER A 80 5.65 -20.40 19.39
N MET A 81 5.56 -20.39 20.72
CA MET A 81 6.75 -20.29 21.57
C MET A 81 7.45 -21.66 21.68
N GLU A 82 8.75 -21.63 21.99
CA GLU A 82 9.63 -22.81 22.06
C GLU A 82 9.16 -23.90 23.04
N HIS A 83 8.18 -23.60 23.91
CA HIS A 83 7.60 -24.52 24.89
C HIS A 83 6.14 -24.93 24.59
N GLY A 84 5.64 -24.71 23.37
CA GLY A 84 4.30 -25.15 22.96
C GLY A 84 3.14 -24.30 23.50
N THR A 85 3.44 -23.14 24.09
CA THR A 85 2.45 -22.11 24.40
C THR A 85 2.24 -21.22 23.19
N GLU A 86 1.00 -21.15 22.69
CA GLU A 86 0.62 -20.17 21.66
C GLU A 86 0.44 -18.80 22.31
N ALA A 87 1.20 -17.81 21.85
CA ALA A 87 0.99 -16.41 22.19
C ALA A 87 0.25 -15.72 21.04
N VAL A 88 -0.63 -14.78 21.37
CA VAL A 88 -1.26 -13.90 20.39
C VAL A 88 -0.45 -12.62 20.34
N GLU A 89 0.18 -12.37 19.19
CA GLU A 89 0.90 -11.13 18.92
C GLU A 89 0.08 -10.27 17.96
N THR A 90 0.08 -8.96 18.20
CA THR A 90 -0.49 -8.01 17.24
C THR A 90 0.60 -7.64 16.25
N ILE A 91 0.45 -8.11 15.02
CA ILE A 91 1.26 -7.66 13.88
C ILE A 91 0.50 -6.60 13.09
N GLU A 92 1.19 -5.92 12.19
CA GLU A 92 0.56 -4.98 11.26
C GLU A 92 0.73 -5.48 9.83
N GLU A 93 -0.33 -5.30 9.06
CA GLU A 93 -0.37 -5.66 7.64
C GLU A 93 -0.83 -4.47 6.82
N VAL A 94 -0.40 -4.43 5.57
CA VAL A 94 -0.86 -3.42 4.61
C VAL A 94 -2.06 -4.00 3.86
N VAL A 95 -3.21 -3.34 3.96
CA VAL A 95 -4.42 -3.72 3.23
C VAL A 95 -4.64 -2.73 2.08
N LEU A 96 -4.81 -3.29 0.88
CA LEU A 96 -5.10 -2.55 -0.35
C LEU A 96 -6.60 -2.51 -0.64
N THR A 97 -7.04 -1.35 -1.10
CA THR A 97 -8.26 -1.17 -1.88
C THR A 97 -7.84 -0.70 -3.26
N VAL A 98 -8.35 -1.32 -4.33
CA VAL A 98 -7.91 -1.03 -5.70
C VAL A 98 -9.11 -0.69 -6.55
N GLU A 99 -9.11 0.50 -7.16
CA GLU A 99 -10.01 0.82 -8.25
C GLU A 99 -9.32 0.47 -9.57
N ALA A 100 -10.02 -0.29 -10.41
CA ALA A 100 -9.54 -0.71 -11.71
C ALA A 100 -10.53 -0.38 -12.82
N VAL A 101 -10.02 -0.31 -14.04
CA VAL A 101 -10.77 -0.07 -15.28
C VAL A 101 -10.55 -1.24 -16.24
N ASN A 102 -11.60 -1.60 -16.98
CA ASN A 102 -11.52 -2.61 -18.04
C ASN A 102 -11.40 -1.96 -19.44
N PRO A 103 -11.10 -2.74 -20.52
CA PRO A 103 -11.00 -2.21 -21.88
C PRO A 103 -12.25 -1.49 -22.40
N HIS A 104 -13.42 -1.74 -21.80
CA HIS A 104 -14.69 -1.11 -22.16
C HIS A 104 -14.96 0.18 -21.36
N GLY A 105 -14.04 0.60 -20.48
CA GLY A 105 -14.17 1.79 -19.66
C GLY A 105 -15.02 1.60 -18.40
N ALA A 106 -15.48 0.39 -18.09
CA ALA A 106 -16.15 0.12 -16.83
C ALA A 106 -15.14 0.18 -15.67
N ARG A 107 -15.56 0.73 -14.53
CA ARG A 107 -14.74 0.87 -13.32
C ARG A 107 -15.30 -0.01 -12.21
N LYS A 108 -14.42 -0.66 -11.46
CA LYS A 108 -14.78 -1.50 -10.32
C LYS A 108 -13.78 -1.33 -9.19
N LEU A 109 -14.27 -1.36 -7.95
CA LEU A 109 -13.47 -1.44 -6.74
C LEU A 109 -13.26 -2.91 -6.37
N PHE A 110 -12.03 -3.23 -5.99
CA PHE A 110 -11.60 -4.54 -5.50
C PHE A 110 -10.95 -4.37 -4.14
N THR A 111 -11.18 -5.36 -3.28
CA THR A 111 -10.72 -5.37 -1.87
C THR A 111 -10.08 -6.73 -1.55
N SER A 112 -9.54 -6.86 -0.34
CA SER A 112 -9.05 -8.16 0.16
C SER A 112 -10.13 -9.26 0.26
N ALA A 113 -11.42 -8.89 0.21
CA ALA A 113 -12.51 -9.86 0.10
C ALA A 113 -12.65 -10.44 -1.33
N ASP A 114 -12.23 -9.68 -2.35
CA ASP A 114 -12.21 -10.13 -3.75
C ASP A 114 -10.89 -10.86 -4.07
N TYR A 115 -9.77 -10.32 -3.57
CA TYR A 115 -8.41 -10.81 -3.80
C TYR A 115 -7.64 -10.84 -2.47
N PRO A 116 -7.50 -12.00 -1.80
CA PRO A 116 -6.78 -12.11 -0.53
C PRO A 116 -5.35 -11.55 -0.57
N GLU A 117 -4.71 -11.57 -1.73
CA GLU A 117 -3.38 -11.01 -2.00
C GLU A 117 -3.30 -9.51 -1.71
N PHE A 118 -4.43 -8.79 -1.69
CA PHE A 118 -4.49 -7.38 -1.32
C PHE A 118 -4.24 -7.13 0.16
N THR A 119 -4.06 -8.18 0.96
CA THR A 119 -3.44 -8.11 2.27
C THR A 119 -1.97 -8.50 2.13
N ILE A 120 -1.07 -7.52 2.30
CA ILE A 120 0.38 -7.73 2.20
C ILE A 120 0.95 -7.87 3.61
N SER A 121 1.23 -9.11 3.99
CA SER A 121 1.96 -9.44 5.21
C SER A 121 3.46 -9.31 4.96
N GLY A 122 4.18 -8.55 5.78
CA GLY A 122 5.64 -8.48 5.70
C GLY A 122 6.24 -7.17 6.18
N ALA A 123 7.38 -7.28 6.86
CA ALA A 123 8.08 -6.13 7.43
C ALA A 123 8.46 -5.09 6.37
N ALA A 124 8.79 -5.50 5.14
CA ALA A 124 9.16 -4.58 4.06
C ALA A 124 8.00 -3.68 3.62
N ALA A 125 6.79 -4.22 3.46
CA ALA A 125 5.61 -3.45 3.08
C ALA A 125 5.20 -2.46 4.20
N VAL A 126 5.27 -2.90 5.45
CA VAL A 126 5.03 -2.03 6.61
C VAL A 126 6.09 -0.93 6.71
N ALA A 127 7.38 -1.27 6.51
CA ALA A 127 8.47 -0.30 6.53
C ALA A 127 8.30 0.75 5.42
N PHE A 128 7.99 0.32 4.19
CA PHE A 128 7.68 1.22 3.09
C PHE A 128 6.51 2.15 3.44
N PHE A 129 5.42 1.62 3.98
CA PHE A 129 4.28 2.44 4.41
C PHE A 129 4.72 3.52 5.40
N ARG A 130 5.43 3.12 6.46
CA ARG A 130 5.89 4.02 7.53
C ARG A 130 6.89 5.05 7.05
N GLN A 131 7.72 4.73 6.07
CA GLN A 131 8.67 5.67 5.48
C GLN A 131 7.98 6.96 4.99
N PHE A 132 6.75 6.84 4.47
CA PHE A 132 6.00 7.99 3.96
C PHE A 132 5.04 8.61 4.99
N THR A 133 4.65 7.89 6.03
CA THR A 133 3.61 8.33 6.98
C THR A 133 4.09 8.64 8.40
N ASP A 134 5.30 8.21 8.76
CA ASP A 134 5.87 8.35 10.11
C ASP A 134 7.17 9.15 10.08
N SER A 135 7.91 9.08 8.98
CA SER A 135 9.15 9.83 8.78
C SER A 135 9.22 10.37 7.35
N PRO A 136 8.22 11.18 6.92
CA PRO A 136 8.22 11.74 5.59
C PRO A 136 9.51 12.55 5.39
N PHE A 137 10.17 12.38 4.24
CA PHE A 137 11.30 13.22 3.87
C PHE A 137 10.87 14.68 3.98
N ILE A 138 11.46 15.43 4.91
CA ILE A 138 11.35 16.88 4.87
C ILE A 138 12.20 17.30 3.68
N SER A 139 11.57 17.49 2.51
CA SER A 139 12.23 18.20 1.43
C SER A 139 12.44 19.64 1.92
N ALA A 140 13.70 19.98 2.20
CA ALA A 140 14.13 21.36 2.42
C ALA A 140 14.02 22.17 1.13
#